data_AF-A0A7Y2XL81-F1
#
_entry.id   AF-A0A7Y2XL81-F1
#
_cell.length_a   1.000
_cell.length_b   1.000
_cell.length_c   1.000
_cell.angle_alpha   90.00
_cell.angle_beta   90.00
_cell.angle_gamma   90.00
#
_symmetry.space_group_name_H-M   'P 1'
#
loop_
_entity.id
_entity.type
_entity.pdbx_description
1 polymer ?
#
loop_
_entity_poly.entity_id
_entity_poly.type
_entity_poly.pdbx_seq_one_letter_code
_entity_poly.pdbx_strand_id
1 'polypeptide(L)'
;MKKMLRLAAPVLVLLVGVLIVQGLIAAKPEPEKNEEPARPISLYVDEVEEQTVVVSVQTQGEVRPKTEIDLIPQVSGRVVALSDSFNEGAEFLPGGLLLKIDDTDYRLAVIRAEARVAGAQTELERQQATAQIKKEEWR
;
A
#
# COMPACT_ATOMS: atom_id res chain seq x y z
N MET A 1 0.07 -81.92 -98.29
CA MET A 1 0.60 -81.02 -97.24
C MET A 1 -0.50 -80.19 -96.56
N LYS A 2 -1.65 -80.79 -96.18
CA LYS A 2 -2.79 -80.09 -95.52
C LYS A 2 -3.01 -80.47 -94.04
N LYS A 3 -2.33 -81.51 -93.53
CA LYS A 3 -2.43 -81.97 -92.12
C LYS A 3 -1.52 -81.21 -91.15
N MET A 4 -0.33 -80.78 -91.60
CA MET A 4 0.65 -80.05 -90.76
C MET A 4 0.19 -78.61 -90.44
N LEU A 5 -0.53 -77.97 -91.37
CA LEU A 5 -1.06 -76.62 -91.20
C LEU A 5 -2.22 -76.55 -90.18
N ARG A 6 -3.01 -77.63 -90.03
CA ARG A 6 -4.10 -77.70 -89.04
C ARG A 6 -3.61 -77.89 -87.60
N LEU A 7 -2.40 -78.44 -87.42
CA LEU A 7 -1.79 -78.63 -86.10
C LEU A 7 -0.89 -77.44 -85.70
N ALA A 8 -0.24 -76.79 -86.68
CA ALA A 8 0.64 -75.65 -86.42
C ALA A 8 -0.12 -74.38 -86.00
N ALA A 9 -1.33 -74.16 -86.54
CA ALA A 9 -2.15 -72.99 -86.23
C ALA A 9 -2.48 -72.83 -84.73
N PRO A 10 -3.00 -73.84 -84.00
CA PRO A 10 -3.28 -73.70 -82.57
C PRO A 10 -2.01 -73.58 -81.71
N VAL A 11 -0.91 -74.23 -82.10
CA VAL A 11 0.38 -74.13 -81.38
C VAL A 11 0.97 -72.72 -81.51
N LEU A 12 0.87 -72.10 -82.68
CA LEU A 12 1.32 -70.72 -82.90
C LEU A 12 0.51 -69.74 -82.05
N VAL A 13 -0.81 -69.89 -81.98
CA VAL A 13 -1.69 -69.02 -81.17
C VAL A 13 -1.39 -69.16 -79.68
N LEU A 14 -1.16 -70.39 -79.19
CA LEU A 14 -0.75 -70.61 -77.80
C LEU A 14 0.61 -69.96 -77.50
N LEU A 15 1.58 -70.10 -78.40
CA LEU A 15 2.92 -69.54 -78.23
C LEU A 15 2.90 -68.01 -78.22
N VAL A 16 2.10 -67.40 -79.11
CA VAL A 16 1.87 -65.94 -79.13
C VAL A 16 1.14 -65.50 -77.86
N GLY A 17 0.13 -66.23 -77.40
CA GLY A 17 -0.59 -65.91 -76.16
C GLY A 17 0.32 -65.93 -74.93
N VAL A 18 1.19 -66.94 -74.80
CA VAL A 18 2.16 -67.03 -73.71
C VAL A 18 3.18 -65.89 -73.76
N LEU A 19 3.67 -65.53 -74.95
CA LEU A 19 4.57 -64.38 -75.13
C LEU A 19 3.93 -63.06 -74.74
N ILE A 20 2.67 -62.83 -75.10
CA ILE A 20 1.94 -61.60 -74.73
C ILE A 20 1.77 -61.50 -73.22
N VAL A 21 1.37 -62.60 -72.56
CA VAL A 21 1.17 -62.60 -71.10
C VAL A 21 2.49 -62.37 -70.36
N GLN A 22 3.59 -62.99 -70.81
CA GLN A 22 4.90 -62.72 -70.21
C GLN A 22 5.34 -61.27 -70.42
N GLY A 23 5.07 -60.68 -71.60
CA GLY A 23 5.33 -59.27 -71.86
C GLY A 23 4.56 -58.34 -70.90
N LEU A 24 3.29 -58.64 -70.63
CA LEU A 24 2.47 -57.85 -69.69
C LEU A 24 2.90 -57.98 -68.24
N ILE A 25 3.34 -59.17 -67.80
CA ILE A 25 3.80 -59.37 -66.42
C ILE A 25 5.14 -58.68 -66.20
N ALA A 26 6.07 -58.77 -67.16
CA ALA A 26 7.36 -58.10 -67.09
C ALA A 26 7.23 -56.56 -67.19
N ALA A 27 6.23 -56.07 -67.92
CA ALA A 27 5.96 -54.64 -68.07
C ALA A 27 5.10 -54.05 -66.93
N LYS A 28 4.74 -54.82 -65.90
CA LYS A 28 4.01 -54.29 -64.75
C LYS A 28 4.97 -53.49 -63.86
N PRO A 29 4.83 -52.16 -63.78
CA PRO A 29 5.70 -51.36 -62.92
C PRO A 29 5.43 -51.70 -61.46
N GLU A 30 6.49 -51.81 -60.66
CA GLU A 30 6.37 -51.98 -59.21
C GLU A 30 5.67 -50.74 -58.61
N PRO A 31 4.71 -50.92 -57.68
CA PRO A 31 3.99 -49.80 -57.10
C PRO A 31 4.94 -48.95 -56.24
N GLU A 32 5.09 -47.69 -56.63
CA GLU A 32 5.85 -46.72 -55.84
C GLU A 32 5.18 -46.52 -54.48
N LYS A 33 5.84 -46.95 -53.41
CA LYS A 33 5.41 -46.71 -52.03
C LYS A 33 5.72 -45.26 -51.67
N ASN A 34 4.77 -44.37 -51.94
CA ASN A 34 4.83 -42.99 -51.47
C ASN A 34 4.60 -42.95 -49.95
N GLU A 35 5.69 -42.92 -49.19
CA GLU A 35 5.64 -42.47 -47.80
C GLU A 35 5.58 -40.94 -47.82
N GLU A 36 4.37 -40.39 -47.80
CA GLU A 36 4.19 -38.94 -47.69
C GLU A 36 4.86 -38.47 -46.38
N PRO A 37 5.83 -37.54 -46.44
CA PRO A 37 6.41 -36.99 -45.23
C PRO A 37 5.31 -36.28 -44.44
N ALA A 38 5.22 -36.60 -43.15
CA ALA A 38 4.26 -35.96 -42.25
C ALA A 38 4.40 -34.43 -42.35
N ARG A 39 3.30 -33.75 -42.69
CA ARG A 39 3.30 -32.28 -42.82
C ARG A 39 3.64 -31.68 -41.45
N PRO A 40 4.68 -30.83 -41.35
CA PRO A 40 4.98 -30.18 -40.09
C PRO A 40 3.80 -29.29 -39.69
N ILE A 41 3.31 -29.49 -38.48
CA ILE A 41 2.24 -28.68 -37.90
C ILE A 41 2.89 -27.40 -37.37
N SER A 42 2.49 -26.25 -37.93
CA SER A 42 2.94 -24.96 -37.44
C SER A 42 2.26 -24.67 -36.09
N LEU A 43 3.06 -24.54 -35.04
CA LEU A 43 2.61 -24.15 -33.72
C LEU A 43 3.14 -22.76 -33.39
N TYR A 44 2.32 -21.95 -32.73
CA TYR A 44 2.79 -20.71 -32.13
C TYR A 44 3.34 -21.04 -30.75
N VAL A 45 4.63 -20.81 -30.56
CA VAL A 45 5.32 -20.94 -29.28
C VAL A 45 5.87 -19.58 -28.88
N ASP A 46 5.85 -19.31 -27.59
CA ASP A 46 6.45 -18.12 -27.00
C ASP A 46 7.44 -18.57 -25.93
N GLU A 47 8.60 -17.92 -25.86
CA GLU A 47 9.68 -18.29 -24.95
C GLU A 47 9.47 -17.60 -23.60
N VAL A 48 9.56 -18.36 -22.50
CA VAL A 48 9.31 -17.82 -21.17
C VAL A 48 10.58 -17.15 -20.65
N GLU A 49 10.51 -15.84 -20.45
CA GLU A 49 11.58 -15.07 -19.82
C GLU A 49 11.25 -14.77 -18.35
N GLU A 50 12.27 -14.89 -17.49
CA GLU A 50 12.15 -14.48 -16.09
C GLU A 50 12.17 -12.96 -16.00
N GLN A 51 11.06 -12.39 -15.52
CA GLN A 51 10.96 -10.96 -15.27
C GLN A 51 10.49 -10.69 -13.85
N THR A 52 11.13 -9.71 -13.19
CA THR A 52 10.68 -9.21 -11.89
C THR A 52 9.52 -8.25 -12.12
N VAL A 53 8.30 -8.67 -11.80
CA VAL A 53 7.11 -7.83 -11.90
C VAL A 53 6.81 -7.19 -10.55
N VAL A 54 6.80 -5.86 -10.50
CA VAL A 54 6.38 -5.11 -9.32
C VAL A 54 4.89 -4.81 -9.42
N VAL A 55 4.10 -5.39 -8.51
CA VAL A 55 2.66 -5.13 -8.42
C VAL A 55 2.43 -3.84 -7.62
N SER A 56 2.09 -2.76 -8.31
CA SER A 56 1.70 -1.50 -7.67
C SER A 56 0.20 -1.48 -7.37
N VAL A 57 -0.18 -1.17 -6.13
CA VAL A 57 -1.58 -0.96 -5.73
C VAL A 57 -1.78 0.54 -5.49
N GLN A 58 -2.71 1.15 -6.22
CA GLN A 58 -3.11 2.54 -5.98
C GLN A 58 -4.24 2.57 -4.95
N THR A 59 -4.05 3.34 -3.88
CA THR A 59 -5.03 3.54 -2.82
C THR A 59 -5.17 5.02 -2.51
N GLN A 60 -6.22 5.35 -1.76
CA GLN A 60 -6.47 6.71 -1.26
C GLN A 60 -6.41 6.71 0.27
N GLY A 61 -6.03 7.84 0.85
CA GLY A 61 -5.99 8.03 2.29
C GLY A 61 -6.13 9.50 2.64
N GLU A 62 -6.51 9.77 3.89
CA GLU A 62 -6.62 11.11 4.43
C GLU A 62 -5.34 11.49 5.17
N VAL A 63 -4.83 12.69 4.95
CA VAL A 63 -3.72 13.26 5.72
C VAL A 63 -4.29 13.98 6.93
N ARG A 64 -3.90 13.56 8.12
CA ARG A 64 -4.36 14.14 9.38
C ARG A 64 -3.17 14.68 10.17
N PRO A 65 -3.35 15.75 10.95
CA PRO A 65 -2.29 16.27 11.80
C PRO A 65 -1.84 15.18 12.79
N LYS A 66 -0.52 15.11 13.03
CA LYS A 66 0.03 14.19 14.03
C LYS A 66 -0.44 14.52 15.45
N THR A 67 -0.72 15.79 15.72
CA THR A 67 -1.15 16.28 17.03
C THR A 67 -2.13 17.41 16.81
N GLU A 68 -3.27 17.30 17.50
CA GLU A 68 -4.36 18.28 17.49
C GLU A 68 -4.73 18.52 18.95
N ILE A 69 -4.95 19.78 19.31
CA ILE A 69 -5.27 20.18 20.69
C ILE A 69 -6.45 21.16 20.70
N ASP A 70 -7.35 20.95 21.65
CA ASP A 70 -8.42 21.91 21.96
C ASP A 70 -7.96 22.81 23.11
N LEU A 71 -7.74 24.09 22.83
CA LEU A 71 -7.30 25.05 23.84
C LEU A 71 -8.49 25.61 24.60
N ILE A 72 -8.64 25.21 25.87
CA ILE A 72 -9.75 25.64 26.74
C ILE A 72 -9.18 26.45 27.92
N PRO A 73 -9.70 27.66 28.20
CA PRO A 73 -9.34 28.42 29.39
C PRO A 73 -9.68 27.67 30.67
N GLN A 74 -8.75 27.66 31.64
CA GLN A 74 -8.99 27.05 32.96
C GLN A 74 -9.88 27.91 33.87
N VAL A 75 -10.00 29.20 33.55
CA VAL A 75 -10.77 30.17 34.34
C VAL A 75 -11.70 30.97 33.46
N SER A 76 -12.86 31.33 34.01
CA SER A 76 -13.82 32.20 33.35
C SER A 76 -13.38 33.65 33.45
N GLY A 77 -13.55 34.42 32.37
CA GLY A 77 -13.30 35.86 32.39
C GLY A 77 -13.41 36.48 31.01
N ARG A 78 -13.28 37.80 30.95
CA ARG A 78 -13.27 38.54 29.69
C ARG A 78 -11.88 38.47 29.06
N VAL A 79 -11.79 38.19 27.77
CA VAL A 79 -10.54 38.31 27.02
C VAL A 79 -10.23 39.79 26.77
N VAL A 80 -9.05 40.23 27.19
CA VAL A 80 -8.60 41.63 27.09
C VAL A 80 -7.54 41.84 26.01
N ALA A 81 -6.82 40.78 25.62
CA ALA A 81 -5.84 40.83 24.54
C ALA A 81 -5.69 39.46 23.88
N LEU A 82 -5.35 39.48 22.59
CA LEU A 82 -4.93 38.33 21.79
C LEU A 82 -3.51 38.60 21.29
N SER A 83 -2.71 37.55 21.20
CA SER A 83 -1.35 37.60 20.66
C SER A 83 -1.36 37.45 19.14
N ASP A 84 -0.43 38.08 18.44
CA ASP A 84 -0.26 37.91 16.99
C ASP A 84 0.10 36.46 16.62
N SER A 85 0.70 35.72 17.56
CA SER A 85 0.99 34.29 17.42
C SER A 85 -0.24 33.39 17.57
N PHE A 86 -1.41 33.95 17.90
CA PHE A 86 -2.68 33.24 18.02
C PHE A 86 -3.61 33.56 16.83
N ASN A 87 -3.04 33.47 15.62
CA ASN A 87 -3.77 33.60 14.36
C ASN A 87 -3.76 32.27 13.59
N GLU A 88 -4.71 32.09 12.68
CA GLU A 88 -4.76 30.90 11.83
C GLU A 88 -3.46 30.73 11.03
N GLY A 89 -2.84 29.55 11.13
CA GLY A 89 -1.57 29.24 10.47
C GLY A 89 -0.33 29.84 11.13
N ALA A 90 -0.47 30.55 12.25
CA ALA A 90 0.67 31.07 13.00
C ALA A 90 1.36 29.97 13.82
N GLU A 91 2.67 30.12 14.01
CA GLU A 91 3.47 29.26 14.89
C GLU A 91 3.70 29.94 16.23
N PHE A 92 3.74 29.13 17.31
CA PHE A 92 4.02 29.62 18.65
C PHE A 92 4.89 28.61 19.42
N LEU A 93 5.65 29.13 20.39
CA LEU A 93 6.48 28.32 21.27
C LEU A 93 5.74 27.95 22.57
N PRO A 94 6.10 26.83 23.21
CA PRO A 94 5.58 26.48 24.53
C PRO A 94 5.80 27.61 25.54
N GLY A 95 4.76 27.92 26.31
CA GLY A 95 4.77 29.02 27.28
C GLY A 95 4.59 30.41 26.68
N GLY A 96 4.43 30.53 25.36
CA GLY A 96 4.07 31.77 24.71
C GLY A 96 2.68 32.28 25.13
N LEU A 97 2.54 33.60 25.26
CA LEU A 97 1.25 34.22 25.50
C LEU A 97 0.40 34.11 24.23
N LEU A 98 -0.75 33.46 24.33
CA LEU A 98 -1.72 33.34 23.22
C LEU A 98 -2.88 34.32 23.39
N LEU A 99 -3.43 34.40 24.60
CA LEU A 99 -4.50 35.31 24.97
C LEU A 99 -4.33 35.74 26.43
N LYS A 100 -4.89 36.90 26.77
CA LYS A 100 -4.93 37.40 28.15
C LYS A 100 -6.36 37.56 28.61
N ILE A 101 -6.69 36.95 29.74
CA ILE A 101 -7.96 37.12 30.45
C ILE A 101 -7.81 38.26 31.46
N ASP A 102 -8.86 39.04 31.67
CA ASP A 102 -8.91 40.08 32.71
C ASP A 102 -8.62 39.48 34.08
N ASP A 103 -7.53 39.94 34.69
CA ASP A 103 -6.99 39.44 35.94
C ASP A 103 -7.24 40.37 37.14
N THR A 104 -8.09 41.39 36.96
CA THR A 104 -8.34 42.41 38.00
C THR A 104 -8.90 41.79 39.28
N ASP A 105 -9.91 40.93 39.19
CA ASP A 105 -10.51 40.27 40.36
C ASP A 105 -9.54 39.30 41.03
N TYR A 106 -8.72 38.58 40.24
CA TYR A 106 -7.70 37.68 40.75
C TYR A 106 -6.60 38.43 41.50
N ARG A 107 -6.11 39.54 40.95
CA ARG A 107 -5.14 40.42 41.64
C ARG A 107 -5.71 40.98 42.92
N LEU A 108 -6.97 41.44 42.92
CA LEU A 108 -7.62 41.93 44.13
C LEU A 108 -7.74 40.84 45.19
N ALA A 109 -8.05 39.60 44.80
CA ALA A 109 -8.10 38.46 45.71
C ALA A 109 -6.74 38.15 46.34
N VAL A 110 -5.65 38.21 45.56
CA VAL A 110 -4.27 38.05 46.06
C VAL A 110 -3.94 39.13 47.09
N ILE A 111 -4.18 40.41 46.77
CA ILE A 111 -3.92 41.53 47.69
C ILE A 111 -4.72 41.38 48.99
N ARG A 112 -5.99 40.96 48.92
CA ARG A 112 -6.80 40.68 50.11
C ARG A 112 -6.24 39.53 50.94
N ALA A 113 -5.70 38.50 50.30
CA ALA A 113 -5.06 37.38 51.00
C ALA A 113 -3.78 37.84 51.71
N GLU A 114 -2.94 38.61 51.04
CA GLU A 114 -1.72 39.19 51.62
C GLU A 114 -2.01 40.09 52.82
N ALA A 115 -3.04 40.94 52.73
CA ALA A 115 -3.48 41.79 53.84
C ALA A 115 -3.94 40.97 55.07
N ARG A 116 -4.62 39.83 54.85
CA ARG A 116 -4.99 38.91 55.94
C ARG A 116 -3.76 38.28 56.60
N VAL A 117 -2.77 37.89 55.80
CA VAL A 117 -1.50 37.34 56.32
C VAL A 117 -0.77 38.39 57.14
N ALA A 118 -0.65 39.63 56.65
CA ALA A 118 -0.02 40.72 57.39
C ALA A 118 -0.72 41.04 58.72
N GLY A 119 -2.06 41.04 58.71
CA GLY A 119 -2.85 41.21 59.94
C GLY A 119 -2.61 40.09 60.95
N ALA A 120 -2.57 38.83 60.50
CA ALA A 120 -2.28 37.69 61.36
C ALA A 120 -0.85 37.72 61.92
N GLN A 121 0.13 38.14 61.13
CA GLN A 121 1.52 38.30 61.55
C GLN A 121 1.64 39.35 62.67
N THR A 122 0.96 40.49 62.49
CA THR A 122 0.94 41.57 63.49
C THR A 122 0.32 41.09 64.80
N GLU A 123 -0.78 40.33 64.71
CA GLU A 123 -1.42 39.76 65.90
C GLU A 123 -0.51 38.72 66.59
N LEU A 124 0.19 37.88 65.83
CA LEU A 124 1.16 36.92 66.38
C LEU A 124 2.28 37.64 67.13
N GLU A 125 2.87 38.69 66.55
CA GLU A 125 3.91 39.50 67.18
C GLU A 125 3.40 40.15 68.48
N ARG A 126 2.16 40.67 68.46
CA ARG A 126 1.52 41.23 69.65
C ARG A 126 1.35 40.18 70.76
N GLN A 127 0.94 38.97 70.41
CA GLN A 127 0.79 37.88 71.38
C GLN A 127 2.14 37.43 71.94
N GLN A 128 3.19 37.35 71.11
CA GLN A 128 4.54 37.03 71.56
C GLN A 128 5.10 38.09 72.50
N ALA A 129 4.94 39.38 72.16
CA ALA A 129 5.35 40.49 73.02
C ALA A 129 4.61 40.46 74.38
N THR A 130 3.30 40.24 74.35
CA THR A 130 2.48 40.10 75.57
C THR A 130 2.93 38.91 76.42
N ALA A 131 3.24 37.78 75.78
CA ALA A 131 3.72 36.58 76.46
C ALA A 131 5.10 36.80 77.10
N GLN A 132 5.98 37.59 76.47
CA GLN A 132 7.29 37.94 77.02
C GLN A 132 7.16 38.81 78.28
N ILE A 133 6.36 39.87 78.22
CA ILE A 133 6.09 40.74 79.38
C ILE A 133 5.55 39.92 80.57
N LYS A 134 4.55 39.05 80.33
CA LYS A 134 3.98 38.21 81.39
C LYS A 134 4.97 37.23 82.02
N LYS A 135 5.96 36.75 81.27
CA LYS A 135 7.02 35.88 81.81
C LYS A 135 7.98 36.65 82.71
N GLU A 136 8.27 37.90 82.39
CA GLU A 136 9.14 38.76 83.19
C GLU A 136 8.46 39.17 84.50
N GLU A 137 7.17 39.47 84.49
CA GLU A 137 6.40 39.83 85.70
C GLU A 137 6.19 38.68 86.70
N TRP A 138 6.27 37.41 86.26
CA TRP A 138 6.08 36.23 87.13
C TRP A 138 7.32 35.89 87.98
N ARG A 139 8.50 36.42 87.64
CA ARG A 139 9.75 36.19 88.37
C ARG A 139 9.91 37.14 89.55
#